data_AF-A0A9Q0VG18-F1
#
_entry.id   AF-A0A9Q0VG18-F1
#
_cell.length_a   1.000
_cell.length_b   1.000
_cell.length_c   1.000
_cell.angle_alpha   90.00
_cell.angle_beta   90.00
_cell.angle_gamma   90.00
#
_symmetry.space_group_name_H-M   'P 1'
#
loop_
_entity.id
_entity.type
_entity.pdbx_description
1 polymer ?
#
loop_
_entity_poly.entity_id
_entity_poly.type
_entity_poly.pdbx_seq_one_letter_code
_entity_poly.pdbx_strand_id
1 'polypeptide(L)'
;MSALDSGSKFLGRENGSGSESMRAEIDTSAPFQSVKEAVSRFGGVGFWKPSQKKSEVFEDVDIAKVEEQPALSEKDWLQNQATQVNATLESSADDRNNFDEEKKDNPENLKGGHQNLMGGLSSLPSSASGLILMELKQAKLNLSMTTNDLAESRTSVELNKKLEKESISLEKARERLTLNSLKISSLEEELNLTKQKLQLAKDDEMNGGSGNPLDISRELQRLSSEAEQFKKMGDAVNSEVLRTISEVEQTKGRIKSAEIRLVAARKMKEAARAAEAVALAEIKALSSHENSTRNSSQKPEGSTLTFEDYSFSNLQS
;
A
#
# COMPACT_ATOMS: atom_id res chain seq x y z
N MET A 1 -78.70 -20.26 41.25
CA MET A 1 -78.66 -20.70 42.67
C MET A 1 -77.79 -21.95 42.71
N SER A 2 -76.64 -22.07 43.36
CA SER A 2 -75.81 -21.23 44.25
C SER A 2 -74.46 -21.99 44.33
N ALA A 3 -73.29 -21.38 44.06
CA ALA A 3 -72.22 -21.02 45.03
C ALA A 3 -71.96 -22.10 46.11
N LEU A 4 -70.74 -22.61 46.40
CA LEU A 4 -69.49 -21.96 46.85
C LEU A 4 -68.32 -22.97 46.72
N ASP A 5 -67.15 -22.62 46.18
CA ASP A 5 -65.92 -22.13 46.84
C ASP A 5 -65.27 -23.08 47.88
N SER A 6 -64.04 -23.53 47.59
CA SER A 6 -62.98 -23.66 48.62
C SER A 6 -61.60 -23.77 47.98
N GLY A 7 -60.76 -22.77 48.22
CA GLY A 7 -59.37 -22.70 47.75
C GLY A 7 -58.39 -23.65 48.46
N SER A 8 -57.20 -23.78 47.89
CA SER A 8 -56.03 -24.29 48.60
C SER A 8 -54.89 -23.30 48.53
N LYS A 9 -54.43 -22.97 49.75
CA LYS A 9 -53.44 -21.96 50.10
C LYS A 9 -52.02 -22.44 49.84
N PHE A 10 -51.18 -21.44 49.57
CA PHE A 10 -49.75 -21.41 49.81
C PHE A 10 -49.31 -22.05 51.15
N LEU A 11 -48.33 -22.94 51.08
CA LEU A 11 -47.24 -23.18 52.03
C LEU A 11 -46.04 -23.56 51.13
N GLY A 12 -44.85 -22.97 51.19
CA GLY A 12 -44.01 -22.77 52.35
C GLY A 12 -42.63 -23.32 51.95
N ARG A 13 -41.65 -22.43 51.85
CA ARG A 13 -40.25 -22.67 51.50
C ARG A 13 -39.54 -23.56 52.53
N GLU A 14 -38.81 -24.58 52.08
CA GLU A 14 -37.71 -25.17 52.86
C GLU A 14 -36.47 -25.39 51.98
N ASN A 15 -35.34 -24.89 52.47
CA ASN A 15 -34.01 -25.18 51.98
C ASN A 15 -33.59 -26.55 52.53
N GLY A 16 -33.27 -27.49 51.65
CA GLY A 16 -32.67 -28.77 52.01
C GLY A 16 -31.58 -29.14 51.02
N SER A 17 -30.32 -28.93 51.42
CA SER A 17 -29.15 -29.46 50.72
C SER A 17 -29.13 -30.99 50.84
N GLY A 18 -29.58 -31.67 49.79
CA GLY A 18 -29.47 -33.12 49.63
C GLY A 18 -28.97 -33.40 48.22
N SER A 19 -27.83 -34.08 48.11
CA SER A 19 -27.18 -34.48 46.87
C SER A 19 -28.06 -35.43 46.06
N GLU A 20 -28.89 -34.89 45.16
CA GLU A 20 -29.58 -35.68 44.14
C GLU A 20 -28.76 -35.69 42.86
N SER A 21 -28.24 -36.88 42.55
CA SER A 21 -27.67 -37.28 41.28
C SER A 21 -28.45 -36.67 40.11
N MET A 22 -27.80 -35.84 39.29
CA MET A 22 -28.35 -35.30 38.05
C MET A 22 -28.63 -36.44 37.05
N ARG A 23 -29.73 -37.17 37.23
CA ARG A 23 -30.32 -37.97 36.16
C ARG A 23 -31.01 -36.98 35.24
N ALA A 24 -30.45 -36.78 34.05
CA ALA A 24 -31.17 -36.11 32.98
C ALA A 24 -32.45 -36.91 32.68
N GLU A 25 -33.60 -36.39 33.07
CA GLU A 25 -34.89 -36.86 32.58
C GLU A 25 -34.95 -36.54 31.09
N ILE A 26 -34.73 -37.55 30.26
CA ILE A 26 -34.92 -37.44 28.82
C ILE A 26 -36.40 -37.70 28.56
N ASP A 27 -37.12 -36.69 28.12
CA ASP A 27 -38.50 -36.82 27.68
C ASP A 27 -38.54 -37.69 26.40
N THR A 28 -39.03 -38.92 26.54
CA THR A 28 -39.22 -39.87 25.42
C THR A 28 -40.68 -39.88 24.93
N SER A 29 -41.46 -38.84 25.21
CA SER A 29 -42.84 -38.76 24.72
C SER A 29 -42.92 -38.70 23.19
N ALA A 30 -44.07 -39.06 22.65
CA ALA A 30 -44.29 -39.18 21.21
C ALA A 30 -44.00 -37.86 20.44
N PRO A 31 -43.63 -37.93 19.14
CA PRO A 31 -43.35 -36.75 18.34
C PRO A 31 -44.50 -35.73 18.35
N PHE A 32 -44.16 -34.44 18.35
CA PHE A 32 -45.16 -33.37 18.30
C PHE A 32 -45.93 -33.41 16.98
N GLN A 33 -47.25 -33.25 17.05
CA GLN A 33 -48.11 -33.28 15.86
C GLN A 33 -48.33 -31.88 15.26
N SER A 34 -47.87 -30.84 15.96
CA SER A 34 -47.95 -29.46 15.50
C SER A 34 -46.84 -28.60 16.14
N VAL A 35 -46.39 -27.58 15.40
CA VAL A 35 -45.45 -26.56 15.89
C VAL A 35 -46.00 -25.89 17.17
N LYS A 36 -47.32 -25.68 17.24
CA LYS A 36 -47.98 -25.08 18.42
C LYS A 36 -47.86 -25.96 19.67
N GLU A 37 -47.89 -27.27 19.51
CA GLU A 37 -47.72 -28.24 20.59
C GLU A 37 -46.27 -28.23 21.10
N ALA A 38 -45.29 -28.26 20.18
CA ALA A 38 -43.87 -28.18 20.52
C ALA A 38 -43.55 -26.90 21.30
N VAL A 39 -44.02 -25.75 20.81
CA VAL A 39 -43.83 -24.45 21.45
C VAL A 39 -44.42 -24.41 22.86
N SER A 40 -45.56 -25.06 23.08
CA SER A 40 -46.19 -25.10 24.42
C SER A 40 -45.45 -26.02 25.39
N ARG A 41 -44.93 -27.16 24.91
CA ARG A 41 -44.18 -28.12 25.74
C ARG A 41 -42.82 -27.59 26.19
N PHE A 42 -42.12 -26.86 25.34
CA PHE A 42 -40.76 -26.35 25.63
C PHE A 42 -40.74 -24.92 26.22
N GLY A 43 -41.85 -24.45 26.79
CA GLY A 43 -41.86 -23.22 27.60
C GLY A 43 -42.30 -21.93 26.88
N GLY A 44 -42.98 -22.04 25.74
CA GLY A 44 -43.57 -20.91 25.02
C GLY A 44 -42.58 -20.14 24.14
N VAL A 45 -43.10 -19.23 23.30
CA VAL A 45 -42.28 -18.35 22.44
C VAL A 45 -41.56 -17.32 23.32
N GLY A 46 -40.31 -17.62 23.68
CA GLY A 46 -39.41 -16.70 24.38
C GLY A 46 -38.52 -15.92 23.41
N PHE A 47 -38.26 -14.65 23.72
CA PHE A 47 -37.28 -13.83 23.01
C PHE A 47 -35.86 -14.29 23.38
N TRP A 48 -35.16 -14.93 22.45
CA TRP A 48 -33.80 -15.42 22.67
C TRP A 48 -32.82 -14.23 22.73
N LYS A 49 -32.12 -14.06 23.86
CA LYS A 49 -30.98 -13.13 23.96
C LYS A 49 -29.68 -13.91 23.85
N PRO A 50 -28.85 -13.68 22.81
CA PRO A 50 -27.55 -14.33 22.70
C PRO A 50 -26.66 -13.92 23.89
N SER A 51 -26.26 -14.89 24.71
CA SER A 51 -25.31 -14.66 25.78
C SER A 51 -23.90 -14.61 25.18
N GLN A 52 -23.30 -13.41 25.13
CA GLN A 52 -21.89 -13.26 24.80
C GLN A 52 -21.04 -13.77 25.97
N LYS A 53 -20.80 -15.08 26.01
CA LYS A 53 -19.76 -15.65 26.85
C LYS A 53 -18.44 -15.58 26.09
N LYS A 54 -17.48 -14.88 26.70
CA LYS A 54 -16.05 -14.98 26.39
C LYS A 54 -15.64 -16.43 26.67
N SER A 55 -15.20 -17.14 25.65
CA SER A 55 -14.51 -18.41 25.80
C SER A 55 -13.10 -18.24 25.26
N GLU A 56 -12.15 -18.37 26.18
CA GLU A 56 -10.75 -18.62 25.93
C GLU A 56 -10.56 -19.88 25.09
N VAL A 57 -9.64 -19.76 24.13
CA VAL A 57 -8.69 -20.77 23.65
C VAL A 57 -9.30 -22.05 23.06
N PHE A 58 -9.48 -22.03 21.74
CA PHE A 58 -9.04 -23.11 20.86
C PHE A 58 -8.32 -22.48 19.66
N GLU A 59 -7.20 -23.09 19.31
CA GLU A 59 -6.12 -22.60 18.46
C GLU A 59 -6.58 -22.07 17.09
N ASP A 60 -6.52 -20.75 16.91
CA ASP A 60 -6.46 -20.15 15.57
C ASP A 60 -5.00 -20.20 15.12
N VAL A 61 -4.75 -20.97 14.06
CA VAL A 61 -3.50 -20.93 13.31
C VAL A 61 -3.34 -19.52 12.74
N ASP A 62 -2.26 -18.86 13.15
CA ASP A 62 -1.88 -17.47 12.84
C ASP A 62 -1.99 -17.12 11.34
N ILE A 63 -3.11 -16.47 10.97
CA ILE A 63 -3.27 -15.79 9.67
C ILE A 63 -2.37 -14.54 9.57
N ALA A 64 -1.86 -14.04 10.70
CA ALA A 64 -0.88 -12.95 10.75
C ALA A 64 0.52 -13.34 10.21
N LYS A 65 0.79 -14.63 9.95
CA LYS A 65 2.12 -15.10 9.54
C LYS A 65 2.36 -15.16 8.04
N VAL A 66 1.34 -14.90 7.22
CA VAL A 66 1.48 -14.87 5.74
C VAL A 66 1.81 -13.47 5.22
N GLU A 67 1.46 -12.42 5.97
CA GLU A 67 1.68 -11.02 5.55
C GLU A 67 3.07 -10.49 5.94
N GLU A 68 3.74 -11.11 6.92
CA GLU A 68 5.05 -10.64 7.43
C GLU A 68 6.27 -11.26 6.72
N GLN A 69 6.09 -12.28 5.87
CA GLN A 69 7.16 -12.90 5.09
C GLN A 69 7.66 -12.05 3.89
N PRO A 70 6.82 -11.35 3.10
CA PRO A 70 7.32 -10.49 2.03
C PRO A 70 8.04 -9.24 2.57
N ALA A 71 7.65 -8.72 3.73
CA ALA A 71 8.25 -7.53 4.34
C ALA A 71 9.69 -7.76 4.84
N LEU A 72 9.98 -8.96 5.35
CA LEU A 72 11.34 -9.33 5.79
C LEU A 72 12.29 -9.53 4.58
N SER A 73 11.79 -10.14 3.49
CA SER A 73 12.55 -10.33 2.26
C SER A 73 12.86 -9.01 1.54
N GLU A 74 11.93 -8.06 1.54
CA GLU A 74 12.10 -6.77 0.89
C GLU A 74 13.10 -5.88 1.68
N LYS A 75 13.05 -5.93 3.01
CA LYS A 75 14.02 -5.23 3.88
C LYS A 75 15.45 -5.76 3.69
N ASP A 76 15.65 -7.08 3.64
CA ASP A 76 16.97 -7.66 3.40
C ASP A 76 17.48 -7.39 1.97
N TRP A 77 16.59 -7.34 0.98
CA TRP A 77 16.94 -7.01 -0.41
C TRP A 77 17.40 -5.55 -0.56
N LEU A 78 16.72 -4.61 0.09
CA LEU A 78 17.09 -3.20 0.11
C LEU A 78 18.41 -2.96 0.85
N GLN A 79 18.63 -3.67 1.97
CA GLN A 79 19.88 -3.58 2.73
C GLN A 79 21.09 -4.06 1.90
N ASN A 80 20.93 -5.16 1.16
CA ASN A 80 22.03 -5.74 0.38
C ASN A 80 22.40 -4.91 -0.87
N GLN A 81 21.42 -4.18 -1.44
CA GLN A 81 21.70 -3.18 -2.48
C GLN A 81 22.43 -1.95 -1.91
N ALA A 82 22.04 -1.46 -0.73
CA ALA A 82 22.70 -0.32 -0.10
C ALA A 82 24.17 -0.60 0.23
N THR A 83 24.49 -1.80 0.73
CA THR A 83 25.87 -2.22 1.00
C THR A 83 26.71 -2.38 -0.28
N GLN A 84 26.10 -2.79 -1.39
CA GLN A 84 26.78 -2.91 -2.68
C GLN A 84 27.11 -1.53 -3.28
N VAL A 85 26.23 -0.55 -3.13
CA VAL A 85 26.45 0.83 -3.60
C VAL A 85 27.47 1.57 -2.72
N ASN A 86 27.45 1.37 -1.40
CA ASN A 86 28.39 2.03 -0.50
C ASN A 86 29.83 1.50 -0.64
N ALA A 87 29.99 0.19 -0.85
CA ALA A 87 31.30 -0.43 -1.13
C ALA A 87 31.94 0.06 -2.44
N THR A 88 31.15 0.64 -3.35
CA THR A 88 31.63 1.21 -4.62
C THR A 88 31.99 2.70 -4.50
N LEU A 89 31.55 3.37 -3.43
CA LEU A 89 31.70 4.82 -3.24
C LEU A 89 32.82 5.19 -2.25
N GLU A 90 33.15 4.29 -1.31
CA GLU A 90 34.27 4.49 -0.37
C GLU A 90 35.66 4.31 -0.99
N SER A 91 35.77 3.93 -2.27
CA SER A 91 37.07 3.89 -2.96
C SER A 91 37.46 5.20 -3.66
N SER A 92 36.68 6.29 -3.54
CA SER A 92 36.90 7.50 -4.36
C SER A 92 36.77 8.85 -3.66
N ALA A 93 36.89 8.96 -2.33
CA ALA A 93 36.80 10.28 -1.68
C ALA A 93 37.62 10.38 -0.39
N ASP A 94 38.95 10.42 -0.53
CA ASP A 94 39.82 11.11 0.42
C ASP A 94 40.26 12.43 -0.23
N ASP A 95 39.58 13.55 0.05
CA ASP A 95 40.26 14.83 0.31
C ASP A 95 39.29 15.95 0.84
N ARG A 96 39.56 16.37 2.09
CA ARG A 96 39.45 17.73 2.70
C ARG A 96 38.14 18.28 3.29
N ASN A 97 38.05 18.17 4.62
CA ASN A 97 37.98 19.22 5.66
C ASN A 97 37.63 20.67 5.22
N ASN A 98 36.53 21.28 5.70
CA ASN A 98 36.27 21.94 7.01
C ASN A 98 36.69 23.43 7.06
N PHE A 99 35.78 24.35 7.43
CA PHE A 99 35.90 25.29 8.56
C PHE A 99 34.73 26.31 8.65
N ASP A 100 34.34 26.52 9.91
CA ASP A 100 33.19 27.23 10.49
C ASP A 100 33.31 28.76 10.69
N GLU A 101 32.14 29.39 10.94
CA GLU A 101 31.79 30.45 11.94
C GLU A 101 32.64 31.76 12.04
N GLU A 102 32.20 32.95 12.53
CA GLU A 102 30.96 33.59 12.99
C GLU A 102 31.27 35.11 13.20
N LYS A 103 30.22 35.94 13.41
CA LYS A 103 30.18 37.21 14.20
C LYS A 103 30.83 38.50 13.65
N LYS A 104 30.36 39.73 13.91
CA LYS A 104 29.11 40.35 14.43
C LYS A 104 29.26 41.89 14.28
N ASP A 105 28.11 42.60 14.28
CA ASP A 105 27.88 44.00 14.70
C ASP A 105 27.82 45.17 13.67
N ASN A 106 26.91 46.09 14.01
CA ASN A 106 26.20 47.13 13.25
C ASN A 106 26.38 48.50 13.97
N PRO A 107 25.70 49.63 13.62
CA PRO A 107 25.32 50.30 12.36
C PRO A 107 25.94 51.72 12.22
N GLU A 108 25.43 52.47 11.23
CA GLU A 108 25.21 53.94 11.19
C GLU A 108 26.03 54.66 10.10
N ASN A 109 25.54 55.68 9.40
CA ASN A 109 24.23 56.08 8.91
C ASN A 109 24.52 57.11 7.78
N LEU A 110 23.55 57.29 6.86
CA LEU A 110 23.21 58.53 6.15
C LEU A 110 24.12 59.07 5.01
N LYS A 111 23.49 59.11 3.81
CA LYS A 111 23.22 60.31 2.96
C LYS A 111 24.42 60.92 2.22
N GLY A 112 24.44 61.24 0.92
CA GLY A 112 23.46 61.34 -0.17
C GLY A 112 24.02 62.37 -1.20
N GLY A 113 23.66 62.26 -2.50
CA GLY A 113 23.89 63.29 -3.54
C GLY A 113 25.11 63.05 -4.45
N HIS A 114 25.01 62.38 -5.61
CA HIS A 114 24.56 62.83 -6.95
C HIS A 114 25.50 63.83 -7.68
N GLN A 115 25.80 63.48 -8.96
CA GLN A 115 26.14 64.26 -10.19
C GLN A 115 27.60 64.69 -10.57
N ASN A 116 28.12 64.00 -11.60
CA ASN A 116 28.68 64.42 -12.90
C ASN A 116 29.99 65.24 -13.10
N LEU A 117 30.66 64.86 -14.22
CA LEU A 117 31.58 65.58 -15.14
C LEU A 117 33.10 65.31 -15.09
N MET A 118 33.58 65.09 -16.31
CA MET A 118 34.89 64.63 -16.80
C MET A 118 35.88 65.80 -16.95
N GLY A 119 37.17 65.58 -16.63
CA GLY A 119 38.26 66.45 -17.08
C GLY A 119 39.58 66.34 -16.28
N GLY A 120 40.66 65.96 -16.98
CA GLY A 120 42.02 66.51 -16.77
C GLY A 120 42.85 66.05 -15.56
N LEU A 121 43.87 65.24 -15.85
CA LEU A 121 44.94 64.72 -14.99
C LEU A 121 45.50 65.69 -13.92
N SER A 122 45.47 65.29 -12.64
CA SER A 122 46.56 65.43 -11.64
C SER A 122 46.01 65.17 -10.23
N SER A 123 46.83 64.54 -9.39
CA SER A 123 46.56 64.16 -7.99
C SER A 123 45.83 62.82 -7.83
N LEU A 124 46.56 61.86 -7.26
CA LEU A 124 46.11 60.60 -6.67
C LEU A 124 44.65 60.70 -6.15
N PRO A 125 43.72 59.79 -6.51
CA PRO A 125 42.34 59.95 -6.10
C PRO A 125 42.23 59.58 -4.62
N SER A 126 42.34 60.58 -3.75
CA SER A 126 41.71 60.55 -2.42
C SER A 126 40.21 60.16 -2.51
N SER A 127 39.62 60.30 -3.71
CA SER A 127 38.27 59.86 -4.09
C SER A 127 38.07 58.33 -4.12
N ALA A 128 39.11 57.52 -4.40
CA ALA A 128 38.96 56.05 -4.47
C ALA A 128 38.61 55.42 -3.11
N SER A 129 39.12 56.00 -2.01
CA SER A 129 38.75 55.58 -0.66
C SER A 129 37.29 55.90 -0.32
N GLY A 130 36.73 56.98 -0.87
CA GLY A 130 35.33 57.35 -0.69
C GLY A 130 34.36 56.47 -1.48
N LEU A 131 34.75 56.06 -2.69
CA LEU A 131 33.97 55.15 -3.53
C LEU A 131 33.86 53.76 -2.90
N ILE A 132 34.98 53.18 -2.43
CA ILE A 132 34.99 51.89 -1.75
C ILE A 132 34.09 51.91 -0.51
N LEU A 133 34.16 53.00 0.28
CA LEU A 133 33.30 53.15 1.47
C LEU A 133 31.81 53.26 1.10
N MET A 134 31.48 53.97 0.01
CA MET A 134 30.10 54.11 -0.46
C MET A 134 29.56 52.78 -1.00
N GLU A 135 30.35 52.03 -1.77
CA GLU A 135 30.02 50.69 -2.24
C GLU A 135 29.85 49.70 -1.08
N LEU A 136 30.73 49.76 -0.08
CA LEU A 136 30.61 48.94 1.14
C LEU A 136 29.33 49.28 1.92
N LYS A 137 28.99 50.57 2.04
CA LYS A 137 27.73 51.01 2.66
C LYS A 137 26.50 50.51 1.89
N GLN A 138 26.53 50.56 0.55
CA GLN A 138 25.47 50.02 -0.29
C GLN A 138 25.38 48.50 -0.17
N ALA A 139 26.51 47.79 -0.17
CA ALA A 139 26.57 46.35 0.01
C ALA A 139 26.03 45.93 1.38
N LYS A 140 26.34 46.68 2.44
CA LYS A 140 25.80 46.46 3.79
C LYS A 140 24.28 46.62 3.84
N LEU A 141 23.75 47.66 3.20
CA LEU A 141 22.30 47.87 3.10
C LEU A 141 21.65 46.71 2.33
N ASN A 142 22.19 46.36 1.16
CA ASN A 142 21.68 45.24 0.36
C ASN A 142 21.70 43.93 1.14
N LEU A 143 22.78 43.63 1.86
CA LEU A 143 22.87 42.44 2.71
C LEU A 143 21.81 42.45 3.82
N SER A 144 21.59 43.60 4.46
CA SER A 144 20.56 43.72 5.49
C SER A 144 19.16 43.52 4.92
N MET A 145 18.87 44.06 3.74
CA MET A 145 17.57 43.89 3.07
C MET A 145 17.37 42.44 2.64
N THR A 146 18.33 41.83 1.94
CA THR A 146 18.22 40.44 1.49
C THR A 146 18.14 39.45 2.65
N THR A 147 18.81 39.73 3.78
CA THR A 147 18.70 38.91 5.00
C THR A 147 17.29 38.98 5.59
N ASN A 148 16.67 40.16 5.60
CA ASN A 148 15.30 40.34 6.06
C ASN A 148 14.29 39.66 5.12
N ASP A 149 14.43 39.84 3.80
CA ASP A 149 13.59 39.20 2.79
C ASP A 149 13.70 37.67 2.85
N LEU A 150 14.89 37.14 3.13
CA LEU A 150 15.10 35.70 3.35
C LEU A 150 14.38 35.21 4.61
N ALA A 151 14.34 36.01 5.68
CA ALA A 151 13.60 35.67 6.88
C ALA A 151 12.09 35.63 6.63
N GLU A 152 11.55 36.61 5.90
CA GLU A 152 10.13 36.64 5.48
C GLU A 152 9.80 35.48 4.51
N SER A 153 10.70 35.16 3.58
CA SER A 153 10.53 34.01 2.69
C SER A 153 10.51 32.70 3.48
N ARG A 154 11.34 32.56 4.51
CA ARG A 154 11.35 31.37 5.39
C ARG A 154 10.05 31.21 6.16
N THR A 155 9.48 32.30 6.71
CA THR A 155 8.19 32.21 7.39
C THR A 155 7.07 31.84 6.43
N SER A 156 7.06 32.39 5.21
CA SER A 156 6.11 32.03 4.15
C SER A 156 6.18 30.55 3.77
N VAL A 157 7.39 29.99 3.61
CA VAL A 157 7.57 28.54 3.34
C VAL A 157 7.01 27.67 4.47
N GLU A 158 7.24 28.04 5.73
CA GLU A 158 6.68 27.29 6.87
C GLU A 158 5.16 27.38 6.94
N LEU A 159 4.57 28.55 6.61
CA LEU A 159 3.12 28.70 6.49
C LEU A 159 2.54 27.84 5.35
N ASN A 160 3.21 27.75 4.20
CA ASN A 160 2.80 26.87 3.10
C ASN A 160 2.81 25.39 3.52
N LYS A 161 3.82 24.95 4.27
CA LYS A 161 3.88 23.59 4.82
C LYS A 161 2.72 23.30 5.76
N LYS A 162 2.29 24.30 6.56
CA LYS A 162 1.10 24.17 7.42
C LYS A 162 -0.18 24.11 6.59
N LEU A 163 -0.32 24.97 5.58
CA LEU A 163 -1.47 24.99 4.67
C LEU A 163 -1.64 23.65 3.96
N GLU A 164 -0.55 23.04 3.49
CA GLU A 164 -0.60 21.73 2.83
C GLU A 164 -1.13 20.63 3.77
N LYS A 165 -0.70 20.62 5.04
CA LYS A 165 -1.23 19.68 6.05
C LYS A 165 -2.72 19.89 6.32
N GLU A 166 -3.16 21.15 6.41
CA GLU A 166 -4.56 21.50 6.59
C GLU A 166 -5.39 21.12 5.35
N SER A 167 -4.85 21.33 4.14
CA SER A 167 -5.46 20.92 2.86
C SER A 167 -5.74 19.41 2.82
N ILE A 168 -4.74 18.58 3.15
CA ILE A 168 -4.89 17.11 3.20
C ILE A 168 -5.93 16.71 4.26
N SER A 169 -5.94 17.37 5.42
CA SER A 169 -6.90 17.08 6.50
C SER A 169 -8.32 17.46 6.13
N LEU A 170 -8.50 18.58 5.43
CA LEU A 170 -9.77 19.06 4.91
C LEU A 170 -10.32 18.09 3.85
N GLU A 171 -9.46 17.62 2.94
CA GLU A 171 -9.89 16.70 1.88
C GLU A 171 -10.37 15.36 2.46
N LYS A 172 -9.64 14.81 3.43
CA LYS A 172 -10.11 13.64 4.20
C LYS A 172 -11.44 13.89 4.92
N ALA A 173 -11.69 15.10 5.40
CA ALA A 173 -12.96 15.46 6.03
C ALA A 173 -14.11 15.51 4.99
N ARG A 174 -13.85 16.03 3.79
CA ARG A 174 -14.80 16.04 2.68
C ARG A 174 -15.14 14.64 2.20
N GLU A 175 -14.14 13.78 2.01
CA GLU A 175 -14.35 12.37 1.64
C GLU A 175 -15.25 11.64 2.64
N ARG A 176 -14.97 11.80 3.95
CA ARG A 176 -15.83 11.22 5.01
C ARG A 176 -17.24 11.77 4.98
N LEU A 177 -17.42 13.08 4.74
CA LEU A 177 -18.74 13.70 4.66
C LEU A 177 -19.53 13.14 3.47
N THR A 178 -18.90 13.03 2.30
CA THR A 178 -19.50 12.45 1.10
C THR A 178 -19.89 10.99 1.35
N LEU A 179 -18.99 10.19 1.93
CA LEU A 179 -19.27 8.78 2.27
C LEU A 179 -20.44 8.66 3.26
N ASN A 180 -20.47 9.49 4.31
CA ASN A 180 -21.56 9.51 5.26
C ASN A 180 -22.87 9.94 4.61
N SER A 181 -22.84 10.92 3.71
CA SER A 181 -24.02 11.35 2.95
C SER A 181 -24.58 10.19 2.12
N LEU A 182 -23.73 9.44 1.41
CA LEU A 182 -24.16 8.26 0.65
C LEU A 182 -24.77 7.19 1.55
N LYS A 183 -24.16 6.94 2.72
CA LYS A 183 -24.68 6.00 3.71
C LYS A 183 -26.05 6.44 4.27
N ILE A 184 -26.23 7.73 4.54
CA ILE A 184 -27.52 8.27 4.99
C ILE A 184 -28.58 8.09 3.90
N SER A 185 -28.27 8.41 2.64
CA SER A 185 -29.22 8.19 1.53
C SER A 185 -29.61 6.72 1.37
N SER A 186 -28.66 5.79 1.49
CA SER A 186 -28.94 4.35 1.46
C SER A 186 -29.85 3.92 2.62
N LEU A 187 -29.61 4.42 3.83
CA LEU A 187 -30.47 4.13 4.98
C LEU A 187 -31.86 4.76 4.87
N GLU A 188 -31.96 5.97 4.30
CA GLU A 188 -33.24 6.63 4.03
C GLU A 188 -34.07 5.85 3.01
N GLU A 189 -33.43 5.30 1.97
CA GLU A 189 -34.09 4.43 0.99
C GLU A 189 -34.60 3.14 1.64
N GLU A 190 -33.77 2.45 2.43
CA GLU A 190 -34.17 1.24 3.18
C GLU A 190 -35.33 1.51 4.16
N LEU A 191 -35.30 2.65 4.85
CA LEU A 191 -36.36 3.08 5.76
C LEU A 191 -37.67 3.32 5.00
N ASN A 192 -37.60 4.00 3.86
CA ASN A 192 -38.77 4.24 3.00
C ASN A 192 -39.34 2.93 2.44
N LEU A 193 -38.49 2.00 1.99
CA LEU A 193 -38.90 0.66 1.57
C LEU A 193 -39.61 -0.08 2.70
N THR A 194 -39.06 -0.05 3.91
CA THR A 194 -39.65 -0.71 5.08
C THR A 194 -41.00 -0.08 5.45
N LYS A 195 -41.11 1.24 5.37
CA LYS A 195 -42.36 1.98 5.61
C LYS A 195 -43.45 1.60 4.60
N GLN A 196 -43.10 1.48 3.32
CA GLN A 196 -44.03 1.02 2.28
C GLN A 196 -44.49 -0.42 2.51
N LYS A 197 -43.57 -1.34 2.85
CA LYS A 197 -43.90 -2.73 3.18
C LYS A 197 -44.87 -2.83 4.36
N LEU A 198 -44.67 -2.03 5.40
CA LEU A 198 -45.55 -2.00 6.57
C LEU A 198 -46.94 -1.45 6.23
N GLN A 199 -47.02 -0.41 5.39
CA GLN A 199 -48.30 0.13 4.94
C GLN A 199 -49.08 -0.92 4.13
N LEU A 200 -48.41 -1.63 3.22
CA LEU A 200 -49.02 -2.71 2.43
C LEU A 200 -49.55 -3.84 3.33
N ALA A 201 -48.78 -4.25 4.34
CA ALA A 201 -49.22 -5.26 5.31
C ALA A 201 -50.43 -4.80 6.14
N LYS A 202 -50.53 -3.50 6.47
CA LYS A 202 -51.69 -2.93 7.17
C LYS A 202 -52.95 -2.89 6.29
N ASP A 203 -52.79 -2.60 5.01
CA ASP A 203 -53.92 -2.54 4.07
C ASP A 203 -54.44 -3.97 3.78
N ASP A 204 -53.57 -4.98 3.78
CA ASP A 204 -53.94 -6.41 3.72
C ASP A 204 -54.68 -6.87 5.00
N GLU A 205 -54.33 -6.36 6.19
CA GLU A 205 -55.07 -6.65 7.43
C GLU A 205 -56.49 -6.05 7.44
N MET A 206 -56.70 -4.90 6.78
CA MET A 206 -58.01 -4.24 6.70
C MET A 206 -58.93 -4.84 5.62
N ASN A 207 -58.35 -5.49 4.59
CA ASN A 207 -59.09 -6.06 3.46
C ASN A 207 -59.07 -7.61 3.43
N GLY A 208 -58.43 -8.25 4.42
CA GLY A 208 -58.21 -9.71 4.55
C GLY A 208 -59.45 -10.54 4.94
N GLY A 209 -60.63 -10.13 4.49
CA GLY A 209 -61.82 -10.97 4.50
C GLY A 209 -61.78 -11.96 3.34
N SER A 210 -61.39 -13.20 3.65
CA SER A 210 -61.40 -14.42 2.81
C SER A 210 -60.09 -14.79 2.12
N GLY A 211 -59.26 -15.54 2.84
CA GLY A 211 -58.16 -16.30 2.24
C GLY A 211 -58.71 -17.45 1.39
N ASN A 212 -58.61 -17.32 0.06
CA ASN A 212 -58.77 -18.45 -0.85
C ASN A 212 -57.46 -19.27 -0.86
N PRO A 213 -57.49 -20.59 -0.60
CA PRO A 213 -56.30 -21.44 -0.51
C PRO A 213 -55.47 -21.54 -1.82
N LEU A 214 -56.03 -21.10 -2.95
CA LEU A 214 -55.36 -21.04 -4.25
C LEU A 214 -54.26 -19.96 -4.32
N ASP A 215 -54.34 -18.92 -3.48
CA ASP A 215 -53.41 -17.79 -3.53
C ASP A 215 -52.07 -18.10 -2.82
N ILE A 216 -52.15 -18.79 -1.68
CA ILE A 216 -50.98 -19.23 -0.91
C ILE A 216 -50.13 -20.23 -1.73
N SER A 217 -50.78 -21.19 -2.41
CA SER A 217 -50.05 -22.19 -3.20
C SER A 217 -49.28 -21.56 -4.37
N ARG A 218 -49.83 -20.50 -4.97
CA ARG A 218 -49.19 -19.77 -6.07
C ARG A 218 -47.96 -19.01 -5.59
N GLU A 219 -48.06 -18.36 -4.45
CA GLU A 219 -46.95 -17.62 -3.85
C GLU A 219 -45.82 -18.54 -3.39
N LEU A 220 -46.14 -19.70 -2.84
CA LEU A 220 -45.17 -20.71 -2.42
C LEU A 220 -44.37 -21.28 -3.61
N GLN A 221 -45.03 -21.49 -4.74
CA GLN A 221 -44.39 -21.90 -5.99
C GLN A 221 -43.50 -20.79 -6.57
N ARG A 222 -43.92 -19.52 -6.48
CA ARG A 222 -43.13 -18.35 -6.88
C ARG A 222 -41.85 -18.26 -6.05
N LEU A 223 -41.95 -18.33 -4.73
CA LEU A 223 -40.82 -18.29 -3.80
C LEU A 223 -39.87 -19.48 -3.98
N SER A 224 -40.39 -20.68 -4.24
CA SER A 224 -39.55 -21.85 -4.55
C SER A 224 -38.75 -21.64 -5.83
N SER A 225 -39.39 -21.08 -6.88
CA SER A 225 -38.72 -20.76 -8.14
C SER A 225 -37.64 -19.69 -7.96
N GLU A 226 -37.92 -18.66 -7.15
CA GLU A 226 -36.97 -17.59 -6.83
C GLU A 226 -35.76 -18.12 -6.03
N ALA A 227 -35.99 -18.99 -5.05
CA ALA A 227 -34.92 -19.64 -4.29
C ALA A 227 -33.99 -20.50 -5.19
N GLU A 228 -34.56 -21.23 -6.16
CA GLU A 228 -33.77 -21.97 -7.14
C GLU A 228 -32.93 -21.04 -8.04
N GLN A 229 -33.48 -19.88 -8.42
CA GLN A 229 -32.73 -18.89 -9.21
C GLN A 229 -31.58 -18.28 -8.41
N PHE A 230 -31.79 -17.96 -7.12
CA PHE A 230 -30.71 -17.50 -6.25
C PHE A 230 -29.60 -18.53 -6.11
N LYS A 231 -29.95 -19.82 -5.98
CA LYS A 231 -28.97 -20.89 -5.97
C LYS A 231 -28.16 -20.93 -7.26
N LYS A 232 -28.83 -20.90 -8.43
CA LYS A 232 -28.16 -20.89 -9.75
C LYS A 232 -27.25 -19.67 -9.92
N MET A 233 -27.70 -18.50 -9.50
CA MET A 233 -26.89 -17.28 -9.52
C MET A 233 -25.66 -17.41 -8.62
N GLY A 234 -25.84 -17.93 -7.40
CA GLY A 234 -24.73 -18.19 -6.48
C GLY A 234 -23.71 -19.17 -7.06
N ASP A 235 -24.17 -20.26 -7.67
CA ASP A 235 -23.32 -21.24 -8.33
C ASP A 235 -22.54 -20.63 -9.52
N ALA A 236 -23.18 -19.75 -10.30
CA ALA A 236 -22.53 -19.03 -11.40
C ALA A 236 -21.45 -18.05 -10.90
N VAL A 237 -21.75 -17.27 -9.85
CA VAL A 237 -20.78 -16.36 -9.22
C VAL A 237 -19.60 -17.15 -8.65
N ASN A 238 -19.84 -18.26 -7.95
CA ASN A 238 -18.78 -19.12 -7.42
C ASN A 238 -17.89 -19.69 -8.54
N SER A 239 -18.49 -20.10 -9.66
CA SER A 239 -17.74 -20.60 -10.82
C SER A 239 -16.83 -19.52 -11.41
N GLU A 240 -17.32 -18.27 -11.49
CA GLU A 240 -16.56 -17.12 -11.98
C GLU A 240 -15.40 -16.75 -11.04
N VAL A 241 -15.63 -16.80 -9.72
CA VAL A 241 -14.57 -16.59 -8.73
C VAL A 241 -13.48 -17.65 -8.85
N LEU A 242 -13.82 -18.93 -8.98
CA LEU A 242 -12.83 -20.00 -9.18
C LEU A 242 -12.03 -19.84 -10.47
N ARG A 243 -12.69 -19.40 -11.55
CA ARG A 243 -12.05 -19.10 -12.83
C ARG A 243 -11.02 -17.97 -12.68
N THR A 244 -11.40 -16.86 -12.06
CA THR A 244 -10.50 -15.71 -11.86
C THR A 244 -9.33 -16.04 -10.93
N ILE A 245 -9.55 -16.82 -9.86
CA ILE A 245 -8.47 -17.31 -8.99
C ILE A 245 -7.45 -18.13 -9.80
N SER A 246 -7.92 -19.01 -10.69
CA SER A 246 -7.06 -19.83 -11.54
C SER A 246 -6.23 -18.99 -12.52
N GLU A 247 -6.85 -17.95 -13.10
CA GLU A 247 -6.15 -16.99 -13.97
C GLU A 247 -5.08 -16.21 -13.20
N VAL A 248 -5.39 -15.74 -12.00
CA VAL A 248 -4.42 -15.06 -11.13
C VAL A 248 -3.22 -15.96 -10.83
N GLU A 249 -3.45 -17.21 -10.43
CA GLU A 249 -2.34 -18.13 -10.14
C GLU A 249 -1.51 -18.45 -11.39
N GLN A 250 -2.15 -18.59 -12.56
CA GLN A 250 -1.43 -18.76 -13.83
C GLN A 250 -0.56 -17.53 -14.14
N THR A 251 -1.10 -16.32 -14.01
CA THR A 251 -0.33 -15.08 -14.28
C THR A 251 0.86 -14.93 -13.32
N LYS A 252 0.68 -15.28 -12.05
CA LYS A 252 1.76 -15.33 -11.05
C LYS A 252 2.90 -16.26 -11.47
N GLY A 253 2.57 -17.45 -11.99
CA GLY A 253 3.57 -18.37 -12.56
C GLY A 253 4.30 -17.76 -13.77
N ARG A 254 3.58 -17.07 -14.65
CA ARG A 254 4.17 -16.38 -15.82
C ARG A 254 5.10 -15.23 -15.42
N ILE A 255 4.74 -14.46 -14.38
CA ILE A 255 5.56 -13.38 -13.83
C ILE A 255 6.88 -13.94 -13.30
N LYS A 256 6.85 -14.95 -12.44
CA LYS A 256 8.06 -15.61 -11.91
C LYS A 256 8.98 -16.10 -13.03
N SER A 257 8.39 -16.71 -14.07
CA SER A 257 9.14 -17.16 -15.24
C SER A 257 9.78 -15.99 -16.01
N ALA A 258 9.08 -14.86 -16.14
CA ALA A 258 9.62 -13.66 -16.78
C ALA A 258 10.75 -13.03 -15.96
N GLU A 259 10.64 -13.01 -14.63
CA GLU A 259 11.68 -12.52 -13.72
C GLU A 259 12.98 -13.32 -13.86
N ILE A 260 12.89 -14.65 -13.90
CA ILE A 260 14.06 -15.52 -14.12
C ILE A 260 14.71 -15.20 -15.47
N ARG A 261 13.91 -15.07 -16.54
CA ARG A 261 14.43 -14.71 -17.89
C ARG A 261 15.14 -13.35 -17.89
N LEU A 262 14.57 -12.36 -17.19
CA LEU A 262 15.14 -11.02 -17.08
C LEU A 262 16.48 -11.02 -16.34
N VAL A 263 16.60 -11.79 -15.25
CA VAL A 263 17.88 -11.97 -14.54
C VAL A 263 18.93 -12.61 -15.44
N ALA A 264 18.56 -13.67 -16.18
CA ALA A 264 19.46 -14.32 -17.11
C ALA A 264 19.93 -13.37 -18.22
N ALA A 265 19.02 -12.59 -18.82
CA ALA A 265 19.35 -11.62 -19.85
C ALA A 265 20.29 -10.51 -19.33
N ARG A 266 20.12 -10.06 -18.09
CA ARG A 266 21.05 -9.11 -17.45
C ARG A 266 22.45 -9.69 -17.30
N LYS A 267 22.56 -10.92 -16.78
CA LYS A 267 23.85 -11.61 -16.66
C LYS A 267 24.53 -11.81 -18.01
N MET A 268 23.77 -12.18 -19.04
CA MET A 268 24.29 -12.31 -20.41
C MET A 268 24.79 -10.97 -20.96
N LYS A 269 24.06 -9.87 -20.72
CA LYS A 269 24.48 -8.51 -21.13
C LYS A 269 25.77 -8.08 -20.44
N GLU A 270 25.91 -8.36 -19.15
CA GLU A 270 27.13 -8.05 -18.40
C GLU A 270 28.31 -8.89 -18.88
N ALA A 271 28.11 -10.18 -19.14
CA ALA A 271 29.13 -11.05 -19.72
C ALA A 271 29.57 -10.57 -21.11
N ALA A 272 28.63 -10.15 -21.96
CA ALA A 272 28.94 -9.59 -23.27
C ALA A 272 29.77 -8.31 -23.18
N ARG A 273 29.43 -7.39 -22.26
CA ARG A 273 30.22 -6.17 -22.00
C ARG A 273 31.62 -6.48 -21.50
N ALA A 274 31.78 -7.48 -20.63
CA ALA A 274 33.09 -7.91 -20.15
C ALA A 274 33.94 -8.49 -21.29
N ALA A 275 33.35 -9.34 -22.14
CA ALA A 275 34.01 -9.88 -23.32
C ALA A 275 34.42 -8.77 -24.32
N GLU A 276 33.57 -7.77 -24.53
CA GLU A 276 33.88 -6.59 -25.34
C GLU A 276 35.07 -5.81 -24.76
N ALA A 277 35.09 -5.56 -23.45
CA ALA A 277 36.20 -4.88 -22.79
C ALA A 277 37.53 -5.64 -22.93
N VAL A 278 37.50 -6.97 -22.81
CA VAL A 278 38.67 -7.83 -23.03
C VAL A 278 39.15 -7.75 -24.49
N ALA A 279 38.26 -7.88 -25.46
CA ALA A 279 38.61 -7.80 -26.88
C ALA A 279 39.18 -6.41 -27.25
N LEU A 280 38.60 -5.33 -26.72
CA LEU A 280 39.13 -3.97 -26.91
C LEU A 280 40.52 -3.80 -26.31
N ALA A 281 40.77 -4.37 -25.11
CA ALA A 281 42.09 -4.35 -24.49
C ALA A 281 43.12 -5.14 -25.32
N GLU A 282 42.74 -6.28 -25.88
CA GLU A 282 43.58 -7.09 -26.75
C GLU A 282 43.94 -6.36 -28.06
N ILE A 283 42.94 -5.77 -28.74
CA ILE A 283 43.17 -4.93 -29.93
C ILE A 283 44.15 -3.79 -29.63
N LYS A 284 43.97 -3.12 -28.48
CA LYS A 284 44.86 -2.03 -28.06
C LYS A 284 46.28 -2.52 -27.78
N ALA A 285 46.44 -3.70 -27.16
CA ALA A 285 47.75 -4.31 -26.90
C ALA A 285 48.46 -4.68 -28.21
N LEU A 286 47.73 -5.29 -29.16
CA LEU A 286 48.26 -5.63 -30.49
C LEU A 286 48.68 -4.38 -31.28
N SER A 287 47.86 -3.33 -31.29
CA SER A 287 48.22 -2.05 -31.95
C SER A 287 49.45 -1.40 -31.31
N SER A 288 49.58 -1.47 -29.98
CA SER A 288 50.77 -0.95 -29.28
C SER A 288 52.03 -1.75 -29.63
N HIS A 289 51.91 -3.07 -29.80
CA HIS A 289 53.01 -3.93 -30.24
C HIS A 289 53.37 -3.67 -31.71
N GLU A 290 52.41 -3.51 -32.63
CA GLU A 290 52.66 -3.19 -34.04
C GLU A 290 53.39 -1.84 -34.22
N ASN A 291 53.01 -0.82 -33.45
CA ASN A 291 53.69 0.48 -33.44
C ASN A 291 55.11 0.41 -32.84
N SER A 292 55.36 -0.51 -31.91
CA SER A 292 56.70 -0.79 -31.37
C SER A 292 57.56 -1.61 -32.34
N THR A 293 56.96 -2.57 -33.06
CA THR A 293 57.61 -3.44 -34.05
C THR A 293 57.92 -2.69 -35.34
N ARG A 294 57.11 -1.70 -35.74
CA ARG A 294 57.44 -0.77 -36.84
C ARG A 294 58.64 0.12 -36.52
N ASN A 295 58.88 0.41 -35.24
CA ASN A 295 60.05 1.15 -34.77
C ASN A 295 61.23 0.25 -34.36
N SER A 296 61.08 -1.07 -34.41
CA SER A 296 62.12 -2.05 -34.03
C SER A 296 62.26 -3.23 -35.00
N SER A 297 61.86 -3.09 -36.26
CA SER A 297 62.12 -4.11 -37.28
C SER A 297 63.59 -4.11 -37.71
N GLN A 298 64.44 -4.69 -36.86
CA GLN A 298 65.40 -5.69 -37.31
C GLN A 298 64.65 -7.04 -37.36
N LYS A 299 64.79 -7.74 -38.49
CA LYS A 299 64.34 -9.11 -38.82
C LYS A 299 63.96 -10.04 -37.64
N PRO A 300 63.00 -10.94 -37.89
CA PRO A 300 63.40 -12.34 -37.91
C PRO A 300 62.88 -13.11 -39.13
N GLU A 301 63.67 -14.10 -39.54
CA GLU A 301 63.28 -15.19 -40.42
C GLU A 301 62.00 -15.88 -39.92
N GLY A 302 60.99 -15.95 -40.78
CA GLY A 302 59.81 -16.79 -40.63
C GLY A 302 59.50 -17.43 -41.97
N SER A 303 59.89 -18.69 -42.10
CA SER A 303 59.83 -19.51 -43.30
C SER A 303 58.41 -19.61 -43.85
N THR A 304 58.21 -19.10 -45.08
CA THR A 304 57.02 -19.38 -45.88
C THR A 304 57.05 -20.85 -46.29
N LEU A 305 56.20 -21.70 -45.71
CA LEU A 305 55.90 -23.00 -46.30
C LEU A 305 55.09 -22.77 -47.58
N THR A 306 55.72 -23.01 -48.72
CA THR A 306 55.09 -22.95 -50.04
C THR A 306 54.19 -24.17 -50.25
N PHE A 307 53.14 -24.00 -51.05
CA PHE A 307 52.09 -24.99 -51.35
C PHE A 307 52.62 -26.36 -51.84
N GLU A 308 53.82 -26.39 -52.42
CA GLU A 308 54.50 -27.62 -52.87
C GLU A 308 54.79 -28.67 -51.80
N ASP A 309 54.86 -28.33 -50.50
CA ASP A 309 55.26 -29.29 -49.45
C ASP A 309 54.12 -30.23 -48.98
N TYR A 310 52.88 -30.04 -49.46
CA TYR A 310 51.77 -30.95 -49.17
C TYR A 310 51.66 -32.15 -50.13
N SER A 311 52.38 -32.13 -51.26
CA SER A 311 52.23 -33.16 -52.32
C SER A 311 53.13 -34.39 -52.17
N PHE A 312 54.00 -34.47 -51.17
CA PHE A 312 54.93 -35.61 -51.01
C PHE A 312 54.54 -36.64 -49.93
N SER A 313 53.43 -36.45 -49.23
CA SER A 313 53.03 -37.33 -48.12
C SER A 313 51.89 -38.31 -48.44
N ASN A 314 51.43 -38.37 -49.70
CA ASN A 314 50.33 -39.25 -50.13
C ASN A 314 50.62 -40.06 -51.40
N LEU A 315 51.87 -40.52 -51.58
CA LEU A 315 52.17 -41.49 -52.64
C LEU A 315 53.32 -42.43 -52.26
N GLN A 316 53.06 -43.35 -51.32
CA GLN A 316 53.76 -44.64 -51.24
C GLN A 316 52.84 -45.66 -50.56
N SER A 317 51.98 -46.24 -51.39
CA SER A 317 51.61 -47.66 -51.29
C SER A 317 52.61 -48.48 -52.10
#